data_AF-D3B585-F1
#
_entry.id   AF-D3B585-F1
#
_cell.length_a   1.000
_cell.length_b   1.000
_cell.length_c   1.000
_cell.angle_alpha   90.00
_cell.angle_beta   90.00
_cell.angle_gamma   90.00
#
_symmetry.space_group_name_H-M   'P 1'
#
loop_
_entity.id
_entity.type
_entity.pdbx_description
1 polymer ?
#
loop_
_entity_poly.entity_id
_entity_poly.type
_entity_poly.pdbx_seq_one_letter_code
_entity_poly.pdbx_strand_id
1 'polypeptide(L)'
;MIKSVILILSLLSLISYSVANQLECTVVAGAPCTSGSCATVTLCLTWLANQVQLNPSYNVTVVTLNDNTYDCPGVFPTASFPRSAVHIFRTTNDINILCNTPFIDVNLPSPTNIVFEGITFYRHSPLILAPMLKFKNLNASAAALPTFVWYSTVFLNNATVGGIINGHNIIIEDSQFYNNSISGVINATVSVSIDNSFFTENFNNVTKGGAGVASAPKIFATSSIFSKNYGVKGGVFFSDQYQYKTLGVTVDDCEFTENTAFENGGVAVASNFVISNSAFLNNVAPFGGAINANNLNATNSLFNNNTAIRSLFSGGMGGAIMAYNNVSLVNCQVNGNEAYSFAGAIYSDQSNSKNTFYASNTTFDDNKVTRYDGAGGAIYFSVDDVVLLKVNIVNSSFANNLAGKGGAIYITDYYPSSPYNYVFNMKNTVFFNNYANDQGGAIYFRTYPTKLVGGLFIDNDAGVSQTATFTKIPTSLNIVKVFSSILLNASNYLVPIVKDPNTSPYVMAYGVVGHCPNGCATISLSGQVTACSTTTCS
;
A
#
# COMPACT_ATOMS: atom_id res chain seq x y z
N MET A 1 14.94 9.56 -7.10
CA MET A 1 16.17 10.05 -7.75
C MET A 1 17.32 10.36 -6.78
N ILE A 2 17.30 11.40 -5.91
CA ILE A 2 18.44 11.72 -5.01
C ILE A 2 18.72 10.61 -3.96
N LYS A 3 17.70 9.88 -3.49
CA LYS A 3 17.88 8.76 -2.54
C LYS A 3 18.44 7.49 -3.18
N SER A 4 17.99 7.12 -4.39
CA SER A 4 18.57 6.01 -5.16
C SER A 4 20.04 6.28 -5.49
N VAL A 5 20.41 7.53 -5.76
CA VAL A 5 21.82 7.93 -5.92
C VAL A 5 22.62 7.78 -4.63
N ILE A 6 22.05 8.06 -3.45
CA ILE A 6 22.73 7.87 -2.15
C ILE A 6 22.90 6.37 -1.82
N LEU A 7 21.93 5.53 -2.16
CA LEU A 7 22.01 4.08 -1.93
C LEU A 7 23.01 3.41 -2.90
N ILE A 8 22.96 3.77 -4.20
CA ILE A 8 23.94 3.36 -5.20
C ILE A 8 25.34 3.88 -4.86
N LEU A 9 25.48 5.11 -4.34
CA LEU A 9 26.76 5.63 -3.83
C LEU A 9 27.24 4.86 -2.59
N SER A 10 26.32 4.38 -1.73
CA SER A 10 26.68 3.55 -0.58
C SER A 10 27.13 2.15 -1.00
N LEU A 11 26.51 1.55 -2.03
CA LEU A 11 26.96 0.28 -2.62
C LEU A 11 28.27 0.46 -3.39
N LEU A 12 28.41 1.51 -4.19
CA LEU A 12 29.68 1.84 -4.84
C LEU A 12 30.78 2.07 -3.82
N SER A 13 30.48 2.63 -2.63
CA SER A 13 31.44 2.75 -1.53
C SER A 13 31.76 1.42 -0.83
N LEU A 14 30.83 0.46 -0.83
CA LEU A 14 31.02 -0.92 -0.35
C LEU A 14 31.77 -1.79 -1.38
N ILE A 15 31.69 -1.46 -2.66
CA ILE A 15 32.39 -2.15 -3.75
C ILE A 15 33.75 -1.48 -4.03
N SER A 16 33.91 -0.19 -3.69
CA SER A 16 35.17 0.55 -3.84
C SER A 16 36.11 0.43 -2.62
N TYR A 17 35.89 -0.54 -1.73
CA TYR A 17 36.91 -0.83 -0.72
C TYR A 17 38.20 -1.21 -1.44
N SER A 18 39.31 -0.56 -1.06
CA SER A 18 40.60 -0.84 -1.67
C SER A 18 40.90 -2.34 -1.52
N VAL A 19 41.27 -2.98 -2.63
CA VAL A 19 41.69 -4.39 -2.72
C VAL A 19 42.72 -4.78 -1.64
N ALA A 20 43.44 -3.80 -1.08
CA ALA A 20 44.44 -3.94 -0.03
C ALA A 20 43.94 -4.51 1.32
N ASN A 21 42.62 -4.50 1.62
CA ASN A 21 42.07 -5.01 2.89
C ASN A 21 40.99 -6.09 2.70
N GLN A 22 41.01 -6.75 1.54
CA GLN A 22 40.11 -7.85 1.21
C GLN A 22 40.82 -9.19 1.38
N LEU A 23 40.13 -10.15 1.98
CA LEU A 23 40.58 -11.54 2.08
C LEU A 23 39.54 -12.47 1.50
N GLU A 24 39.94 -13.36 0.60
CA GLU A 24 39.03 -14.23 -0.13
C GLU A 24 39.35 -15.70 0.09
N CYS A 25 38.30 -16.51 0.22
CA CYS A 25 38.36 -17.96 0.22
C CYS A 25 37.46 -18.51 -0.89
N THR A 26 38.02 -19.37 -1.74
CA THR A 26 37.30 -20.05 -2.81
C THR A 26 36.93 -21.46 -2.38
N VAL A 27 35.68 -21.85 -2.57
CA VAL A 27 35.23 -23.23 -2.35
C VAL A 27 35.58 -24.07 -3.57
N VAL A 28 36.39 -25.11 -3.35
CA VAL A 28 36.91 -26.04 -4.36
C VAL A 28 36.96 -27.44 -3.77
N ALA A 29 36.31 -28.39 -4.44
CA ALA A 29 36.24 -29.79 -4.02
C ALA A 29 37.62 -30.37 -3.59
N GLY A 30 37.70 -30.88 -2.36
CA GLY A 30 38.90 -31.55 -1.84
C GLY A 30 40.07 -30.63 -1.48
N ALA A 31 39.93 -29.30 -1.57
CA ALA A 31 41.00 -28.38 -1.24
C ALA A 31 41.33 -28.35 0.28
N PRO A 32 42.62 -28.28 0.67
CA PRO A 32 43.07 -28.51 2.05
C PRO A 32 42.95 -27.29 2.99
N CYS A 33 42.40 -26.15 2.55
CA CYS A 33 42.26 -24.92 3.33
C CYS A 33 43.56 -24.26 3.83
N THR A 34 44.67 -24.40 3.09
CA THR A 34 45.95 -23.81 3.51
C THR A 34 46.21 -22.42 2.93
N SER A 35 45.62 -22.10 1.77
CA SER A 35 45.90 -20.86 1.02
C SER A 35 44.65 -20.17 0.48
N GLY A 36 43.55 -20.19 1.22
CA GLY A 36 42.29 -19.58 0.77
C GLY A 36 41.52 -20.41 -0.27
N SER A 37 41.81 -21.70 -0.39
CA SER A 37 40.99 -22.65 -1.16
C SER A 37 40.55 -23.79 -0.25
N CYS A 38 39.24 -24.00 -0.12
CA CYS A 38 38.66 -24.90 0.86
C CYS A 38 37.64 -25.84 0.28
N ALA A 39 37.56 -27.06 0.82
CA ALA A 39 36.59 -28.06 0.37
C ALA A 39 35.12 -27.67 0.62
N THR A 40 34.83 -26.79 1.57
CA THR A 40 33.46 -26.40 1.93
C THR A 40 33.34 -24.93 2.37
N VAL A 41 32.11 -24.41 2.42
CA VAL A 41 31.80 -23.06 2.93
C VAL A 41 32.17 -22.96 4.40
N THR A 42 31.82 -23.96 5.21
CA THR A 42 32.16 -24.03 6.64
C THR A 42 33.66 -23.87 6.88
N LEU A 43 34.47 -24.55 6.07
CA LEU A 43 35.93 -24.46 6.18
C LEU A 43 36.45 -23.11 5.69
N CYS A 44 35.89 -22.54 4.62
CA CYS A 44 36.22 -21.19 4.18
C CYS A 44 35.95 -20.15 5.28
N LEU A 45 34.77 -20.19 5.91
CA LEU A 45 34.41 -19.28 6.99
C LEU A 45 35.38 -19.39 8.17
N THR A 46 35.72 -20.61 8.57
CA THR A 46 36.66 -20.86 9.68
C THR A 46 38.07 -20.36 9.33
N TRP A 47 38.54 -20.60 8.11
CA TRP A 47 39.84 -20.10 7.66
C TRP A 47 39.87 -18.57 7.63
N LEU A 48 38.85 -17.93 7.06
CA LEU A 48 38.72 -16.47 7.03
C LEU A 48 38.72 -15.87 8.44
N ALA A 49 37.99 -16.49 9.39
CA ALA A 49 37.95 -16.01 10.76
C ALA A 49 39.33 -16.07 11.44
N ASN A 50 40.08 -17.15 11.24
CA ASN A 50 41.44 -17.28 11.75
C ASN A 50 42.38 -16.24 11.13
N GLN A 51 42.28 -15.98 9.83
CA GLN A 51 43.11 -14.98 9.16
C GLN A 51 42.79 -13.55 9.61
N VAL A 52 41.51 -13.21 9.78
CA VAL A 52 41.10 -11.91 10.34
C VAL A 52 41.57 -11.76 11.79
N GLN A 53 41.60 -12.84 12.57
CA GLN A 53 42.15 -12.81 13.93
C GLN A 53 43.67 -12.55 13.93
N LEU A 54 44.41 -13.14 12.99
CA LEU A 54 45.85 -12.92 12.83
C LEU A 54 46.17 -11.51 12.29
N ASN A 55 45.33 -11.00 11.38
CA ASN A 55 45.45 -9.65 10.85
C ASN A 55 44.09 -8.94 10.81
N PRO A 56 43.76 -8.16 11.86
CA PRO A 56 42.53 -7.39 11.94
C PRO A 56 42.38 -6.27 10.90
N SER A 57 43.40 -6.00 10.06
CA SER A 57 43.27 -5.02 8.97
C SER A 57 42.34 -5.50 7.85
N TYR A 58 42.10 -6.81 7.74
CA TYR A 58 41.15 -7.38 6.79
C TYR A 58 39.72 -7.00 7.18
N ASN A 59 39.21 -5.97 6.50
CA ASN A 59 37.89 -5.41 6.80
C ASN A 59 36.78 -5.94 5.87
N VAL A 60 37.18 -6.64 4.79
CA VAL A 60 36.28 -7.32 3.86
C VAL A 60 36.70 -8.78 3.76
N THR A 61 35.77 -9.70 3.96
CA THR A 61 35.99 -11.13 3.71
C THR A 61 35.04 -11.65 2.65
N VAL A 62 35.51 -12.58 1.81
CA VAL A 62 34.75 -13.08 0.66
C VAL A 62 34.80 -14.61 0.64
N VAL A 63 33.64 -15.24 0.49
CA VAL A 63 33.51 -16.65 0.11
C VAL A 63 33.02 -16.70 -1.33
N THR A 64 33.85 -17.26 -2.20
CA THR A 64 33.54 -17.45 -3.62
C THR A 64 33.19 -18.90 -3.88
N LEU A 65 31.97 -19.13 -4.38
CA LEU A 65 31.48 -20.43 -4.83
C LEU A 65 31.79 -20.57 -6.33
N ASN A 66 32.65 -21.52 -6.68
CA ASN A 66 33.08 -21.73 -8.07
C ASN A 66 32.44 -22.95 -8.74
N ASP A 67 31.96 -23.91 -7.96
CA ASP A 67 31.34 -25.14 -8.43
C ASP A 67 30.17 -25.56 -7.52
N ASN A 68 29.55 -26.70 -7.83
CA ASN A 68 28.46 -27.26 -7.04
C ASN A 68 28.94 -28.01 -5.77
N THR A 69 30.22 -27.85 -5.37
CA THR A 69 30.78 -28.51 -4.18
C THR A 69 30.72 -27.58 -2.97
N TYR A 70 29.52 -27.37 -2.45
CA TYR A 70 29.29 -26.58 -1.25
C TYR A 70 28.63 -27.43 -0.16
N ASP A 71 28.81 -27.02 1.09
CA ASP A 71 27.97 -27.44 2.21
C ASP A 71 26.99 -26.31 2.56
N CYS A 72 26.01 -26.64 3.39
CA CYS A 72 25.09 -25.69 4.02
C CYS A 72 25.44 -25.62 5.50
N PRO A 73 26.26 -24.63 5.93
CA PRO A 73 26.76 -24.54 7.31
C PRO A 73 25.70 -24.68 8.41
N GLY A 74 24.44 -24.27 8.14
CA GLY A 74 23.38 -24.33 9.13
C GLY A 74 23.68 -23.41 10.31
N VAL A 75 23.50 -23.91 11.53
CA VAL A 75 23.82 -23.15 12.74
C VAL A 75 25.33 -23.04 12.89
N PHE A 76 25.87 -21.85 12.64
CA PHE A 76 27.31 -21.61 12.61
C PHE A 76 27.80 -20.92 13.91
N PRO A 77 28.90 -21.40 14.54
CA PRO A 77 29.38 -20.82 15.79
C PRO A 77 29.83 -19.37 15.63
N THR A 78 29.35 -18.48 16.50
CA THR A 78 29.72 -17.04 16.52
C THR A 78 31.22 -16.81 16.56
N ALA A 79 31.95 -17.60 17.36
CA ALA A 79 33.39 -17.45 17.53
C ALA A 79 34.17 -17.78 16.26
N SER A 80 33.57 -18.55 15.34
CA SER A 80 34.21 -19.01 14.11
C SER A 80 33.84 -18.17 12.89
N PHE A 81 33.00 -17.13 13.03
CA PHE A 81 32.62 -16.25 11.93
C PHE A 81 33.60 -15.08 11.80
N PRO A 82 33.98 -14.66 10.58
CA PRO A 82 34.94 -13.56 10.39
C PRO A 82 34.48 -12.24 11.03
N ARG A 83 35.36 -11.59 11.78
CA ARG A 83 35.11 -10.27 12.41
C ARG A 83 35.45 -9.11 11.47
N SER A 84 34.92 -9.16 10.24
CA SER A 84 35.10 -8.10 9.24
C SER A 84 33.89 -7.15 9.25
N ALA A 85 34.05 -5.91 8.78
CA ALA A 85 32.91 -5.00 8.61
C ALA A 85 32.00 -5.41 7.45
N VAL A 86 32.53 -6.12 6.45
CA VAL A 86 31.77 -6.66 5.32
C VAL A 86 32.14 -8.13 5.11
N HIS A 87 31.14 -8.96 4.87
CA HIS A 87 31.31 -10.34 4.45
C HIS A 87 30.47 -10.61 3.20
N ILE A 88 31.09 -11.14 2.15
CA ILE A 88 30.46 -11.35 0.84
C ILE A 88 30.41 -12.85 0.55
N PHE A 89 29.23 -13.37 0.24
CA PHE A 89 29.06 -14.62 -0.47
C PHE A 89 28.80 -14.29 -1.93
N ARG A 90 29.60 -14.83 -2.85
CA ARG A 90 29.41 -14.63 -4.28
C ARG A 90 29.64 -15.90 -5.07
N THR A 91 29.11 -15.93 -6.28
CA THR A 91 29.34 -16.99 -7.26
C THR A 91 30.09 -16.41 -8.46
N THR A 92 30.89 -17.24 -9.13
CA THR A 92 31.49 -16.88 -10.44
C THR A 92 30.76 -17.54 -11.60
N ASN A 93 29.87 -18.49 -11.31
CA ASN A 93 29.06 -19.26 -12.25
C ASN A 93 27.61 -19.32 -11.76
N ASP A 94 26.67 -19.69 -12.64
CA ASP A 94 25.27 -19.95 -12.28
C ASP A 94 25.16 -21.21 -11.39
N ILE A 95 25.42 -21.05 -10.10
CA ILE A 95 25.38 -22.12 -9.10
C ILE A 95 24.03 -22.08 -8.39
N ASN A 96 23.33 -23.21 -8.43
CA ASN A 96 22.10 -23.43 -7.68
C ASN A 96 22.46 -24.04 -6.32
N ILE A 97 22.28 -23.28 -5.24
CA ILE A 97 22.48 -23.74 -3.86
C ILE A 97 21.24 -24.48 -3.39
N LEU A 98 21.39 -25.78 -3.11
CA LEU A 98 20.37 -26.67 -2.56
C LEU A 98 20.71 -27.04 -1.12
N CYS A 99 19.88 -26.62 -0.17
CA CYS A 99 20.08 -26.91 1.25
C CYS A 99 18.90 -27.64 1.88
N ASN A 100 19.18 -28.78 2.52
CA ASN A 100 18.22 -29.52 3.38
C ASN A 100 18.13 -28.94 4.80
N THR A 101 19.04 -28.04 5.15
CA THR A 101 19.11 -27.26 6.39
C THR A 101 19.12 -25.77 6.03
N PRO A 102 19.06 -24.83 6.99
CA PRO A 102 19.46 -23.46 6.70
C PRO A 102 20.82 -23.42 6.01
N PHE A 103 21.00 -22.49 5.06
CA PHE A 103 22.32 -22.24 4.49
C PHE A 103 23.22 -21.68 5.59
N ILE A 104 22.77 -20.65 6.30
CA ILE A 104 23.48 -20.10 7.43
C ILE A 104 22.54 -19.48 8.47
N ASP A 105 22.76 -19.82 9.74
CA ASP A 105 22.15 -19.24 10.93
C ASP A 105 23.28 -18.88 11.90
N VAL A 106 23.61 -17.59 11.99
CA VAL A 106 24.75 -17.13 12.78
C VAL A 106 24.39 -15.91 13.61
N ASN A 107 24.83 -15.95 14.87
CA ASN A 107 24.92 -14.77 15.70
C ASN A 107 26.26 -14.09 15.39
N LEU A 108 26.24 -12.91 14.77
CA LEU A 108 27.42 -12.19 14.33
C LEU A 108 28.25 -11.71 15.54
N PRO A 109 29.58 -11.92 15.54
CA PRO A 109 30.47 -11.54 16.65
C PRO A 109 30.72 -10.02 16.73
N SER A 110 30.45 -9.30 15.65
CA SER A 110 30.58 -7.85 15.51
C SER A 110 29.51 -7.35 14.52
N PRO A 111 29.21 -6.04 14.47
CA PRO A 111 28.44 -5.48 13.37
C PRO A 111 29.15 -5.76 12.04
N THR A 112 28.50 -6.54 11.17
CA THR A 112 29.02 -6.92 9.86
C THR A 112 27.92 -6.79 8.81
N ASN A 113 28.19 -6.12 7.69
CA ASN A 113 27.34 -6.15 6.51
C ASN A 113 27.49 -7.51 5.83
N ILE A 114 26.40 -8.22 5.63
CA ILE A 114 26.41 -9.49 4.88
C ILE A 114 25.91 -9.20 3.47
N VAL A 115 26.64 -9.62 2.45
CA VAL A 115 26.27 -9.45 1.04
C VAL A 115 26.14 -10.81 0.38
N PHE A 116 25.04 -11.02 -0.32
CA PHE A 116 24.87 -12.12 -1.28
C PHE A 116 24.84 -11.53 -2.68
N GLU A 117 25.77 -11.96 -3.54
CA GLU A 117 25.95 -11.44 -4.89
C GLU A 117 25.86 -12.58 -5.92
N GLY A 118 24.89 -12.52 -6.82
CA GLY A 118 24.79 -13.49 -7.94
C GLY A 118 24.34 -14.90 -7.53
N ILE A 119 23.81 -15.08 -6.31
CA ILE A 119 23.52 -16.41 -5.78
C ILE A 119 22.11 -16.84 -6.14
N THR A 120 21.98 -18.09 -6.59
CA THR A 120 20.69 -18.74 -6.77
C THR A 120 20.42 -19.75 -5.64
N PHE A 121 19.40 -19.49 -4.82
CA PHE A 121 18.94 -20.40 -3.77
C PHE A 121 17.72 -21.21 -4.23
N TYR A 122 17.88 -22.53 -4.30
CA TYR A 122 16.90 -23.45 -4.85
C TYR A 122 16.42 -24.49 -3.82
N ARG A 123 15.10 -24.64 -3.71
CA ARG A 123 14.40 -25.79 -3.10
C ARG A 123 14.90 -26.15 -1.70
N HIS A 124 14.70 -25.26 -0.73
CA HIS A 124 14.75 -25.65 0.69
C HIS A 124 13.56 -26.56 1.04
N SER A 125 13.84 -27.84 1.31
CA SER A 125 12.83 -28.83 1.74
C SER A 125 12.92 -29.04 3.25
N PRO A 126 11.92 -28.64 4.05
CA PRO A 126 12.03 -28.58 5.50
C PRO A 126 11.93 -29.97 6.11
N LEU A 127 13.06 -30.52 6.54
CA LEU A 127 13.08 -31.37 7.73
C LEU A 127 13.20 -30.52 9.01
N ILE A 128 13.58 -29.25 8.90
CA ILE A 128 13.91 -28.36 10.04
C ILE A 128 13.12 -27.06 9.95
N LEU A 129 12.66 -26.58 11.12
CA LEU A 129 11.87 -25.35 11.28
C LEU A 129 12.76 -24.10 11.42
N ALA A 130 13.40 -23.64 10.33
CA ALA A 130 14.26 -22.45 10.39
C ALA A 130 14.32 -21.67 9.07
N PRO A 131 14.59 -20.35 9.13
CA PRO A 131 14.88 -19.54 7.94
C PRO A 131 16.15 -20.02 7.24
N MET A 132 16.21 -19.84 5.92
CA MET A 132 17.38 -20.23 5.11
C MET A 132 18.61 -19.37 5.42
N LEU A 133 18.39 -18.07 5.58
CA LEU A 133 19.42 -17.07 5.89
C LEU A 133 19.03 -16.33 7.16
N LYS A 134 19.83 -16.47 8.21
CA LYS A 134 19.56 -15.82 9.50
C LYS A 134 20.80 -15.22 10.11
N PHE A 135 20.70 -13.90 10.35
CA PHE A 135 21.78 -13.11 10.91
C PHE A 135 21.26 -12.31 12.10
N LYS A 136 21.85 -12.58 13.27
CA LYS A 136 21.52 -11.91 14.52
C LYS A 136 22.74 -11.20 15.06
N ASN A 137 22.62 -9.91 15.34
CA ASN A 137 23.70 -9.18 16.01
C ASN A 137 23.52 -9.30 17.53
N LEU A 138 24.54 -9.76 18.25
CA LEU A 138 24.46 -9.98 19.71
C LEU A 138 24.40 -8.67 20.50
N ASN A 139 24.91 -7.56 19.94
CA ASN A 139 24.93 -6.26 20.59
C ASN A 139 23.86 -5.34 19.98
N ALA A 140 22.61 -5.54 20.41
CA ALA A 140 21.43 -4.80 19.97
C ALA A 140 21.43 -3.27 20.28
N SER A 141 22.52 -2.73 20.84
CA SER A 141 22.70 -1.31 21.16
C SER A 141 23.50 -0.52 20.12
N ALA A 142 24.17 -1.19 19.17
CA ALA A 142 24.86 -0.55 18.06
C ALA A 142 23.99 -0.65 16.79
N ALA A 143 23.91 0.43 16.01
CA ALA A 143 23.14 0.47 14.75
C ALA A 143 23.35 -0.82 13.93
N ALA A 144 22.32 -1.67 13.87
CA ALA A 144 22.44 -2.98 13.25
C ALA A 144 22.74 -2.80 11.75
N LEU A 145 23.90 -3.29 11.33
CA LEU A 145 24.32 -3.19 9.93
C LEU A 145 23.41 -4.05 9.02
N PRO A 146 23.14 -3.60 7.79
CA PRO A 146 22.24 -4.29 6.86
C PRO A 146 22.77 -5.63 6.32
N THR A 147 21.84 -6.53 6.02
CA THR A 147 22.02 -7.68 5.14
C THR A 147 21.59 -7.27 3.72
N PHE A 148 22.50 -7.35 2.76
CA PHE A 148 22.28 -7.07 1.35
C PHE A 148 22.11 -8.35 0.56
N VAL A 149 21.10 -8.39 -0.30
CA VAL A 149 20.90 -9.43 -1.30
C VAL A 149 20.78 -8.76 -2.66
N TRP A 150 21.70 -9.08 -3.56
CA TRP A 150 21.88 -8.38 -4.81
C TRP A 150 22.10 -9.36 -5.96
N TYR A 151 21.47 -9.08 -7.11
CA TYR A 151 21.52 -9.94 -8.30
C TYR A 151 21.25 -11.42 -8.01
N SER A 152 20.38 -11.69 -7.03
CA SER A 152 20.17 -13.04 -6.51
C SER A 152 18.79 -13.56 -6.88
N THR A 153 18.70 -14.87 -7.07
CA THR A 153 17.43 -15.56 -7.37
C THR A 153 17.10 -16.53 -6.25
N VAL A 154 15.87 -16.48 -5.74
CA VAL A 154 15.42 -17.31 -4.62
C VAL A 154 14.08 -17.95 -4.97
N PHE A 155 14.06 -19.28 -5.10
CA PHE A 155 12.84 -19.95 -5.54
C PHE A 155 12.60 -21.33 -4.96
N LEU A 156 11.30 -21.67 -4.85
CA LEU A 156 10.80 -22.95 -4.33
C LEU A 156 11.25 -23.28 -2.90
N ASN A 157 11.50 -22.25 -2.07
CA ASN A 157 11.94 -22.45 -0.70
C ASN A 157 10.74 -22.55 0.24
N ASN A 158 10.72 -23.59 1.08
CA ASN A 158 9.65 -23.85 2.02
C ASN A 158 10.13 -23.62 3.47
N ALA A 159 10.06 -22.37 3.95
CA ALA A 159 10.50 -22.01 5.30
C ALA A 159 9.35 -22.04 6.30
N THR A 160 9.37 -22.96 7.26
CA THR A 160 8.21 -23.14 8.16
C THR A 160 8.07 -22.06 9.24
N VAL A 161 9.15 -21.32 9.57
CA VAL A 161 9.15 -20.24 10.56
C VAL A 161 10.14 -19.14 10.17
N GLY A 162 9.69 -17.87 10.23
CA GLY A 162 10.58 -16.71 10.27
C GLY A 162 11.02 -16.12 8.93
N GLY A 163 10.44 -16.60 7.83
CA GLY A 163 10.75 -16.21 6.46
C GLY A 163 11.97 -16.92 5.87
N ILE A 164 12.33 -16.63 4.62
CA ILE A 164 13.58 -17.10 4.01
C ILE A 164 14.77 -16.33 4.56
N ILE A 165 14.62 -15.01 4.67
CA ILE A 165 15.66 -14.09 5.14
C ILE A 165 15.19 -13.47 6.46
N ASN A 166 15.99 -13.66 7.51
CA ASN A 166 15.75 -13.09 8.82
C ASN A 166 16.92 -12.21 9.27
N GLY A 167 16.67 -10.93 9.55
CA GLY A 167 17.70 -9.95 9.86
C GLY A 167 17.17 -8.71 10.58
N HIS A 168 18.02 -7.70 10.75
CA HIS A 168 17.63 -6.42 11.37
C HIS A 168 17.21 -5.39 10.32
N ASN A 169 18.14 -5.04 9.45
CA ASN A 169 17.92 -4.26 8.25
C ASN A 169 18.21 -5.16 7.05
N ILE A 170 17.29 -5.24 6.09
CA ILE A 170 17.46 -6.07 4.89
C ILE A 170 17.31 -5.17 3.67
N ILE A 171 18.25 -5.29 2.73
CA ILE A 171 18.25 -4.56 1.46
C ILE A 171 18.25 -5.61 0.35
N ILE A 172 17.26 -5.51 -0.55
CA ILE A 172 17.10 -6.36 -1.72
C ILE A 172 17.20 -5.47 -2.96
N GLU A 173 18.13 -5.78 -3.86
CA GLU A 173 18.34 -5.02 -5.10
C GLU A 173 18.47 -5.98 -6.27
N ASP A 174 17.90 -5.63 -7.42
CA ASP A 174 18.04 -6.37 -8.68
C ASP A 174 17.79 -7.89 -8.55
N SER A 175 16.86 -8.29 -7.68
CA SER A 175 16.71 -9.69 -7.26
C SER A 175 15.33 -10.26 -7.57
N GLN A 176 15.25 -11.59 -7.66
CA GLN A 176 14.02 -12.31 -7.99
C GLN A 176 13.67 -13.34 -6.93
N PHE A 177 12.43 -13.29 -6.45
CA PHE A 177 11.88 -14.21 -5.46
C PHE A 177 10.59 -14.80 -6.00
N TYR A 178 10.60 -16.09 -6.33
CA TYR A 178 9.39 -16.72 -6.88
C TYR A 178 9.05 -18.08 -6.28
N ASN A 179 7.75 -18.32 -6.10
CA ASN A 179 7.19 -19.58 -5.60
C ASN A 179 7.80 -20.04 -4.26
N ASN A 180 8.02 -19.09 -3.35
CA ASN A 180 8.50 -19.39 -2.01
C ASN A 180 7.32 -19.59 -1.07
N SER A 181 7.30 -20.68 -0.29
CA SER A 181 6.16 -21.04 0.54
C SER A 181 6.49 -21.07 2.03
N ILE A 182 5.44 -20.84 2.83
CA ILE A 182 5.40 -20.95 4.28
C ILE A 182 6.16 -19.77 4.95
N SER A 183 5.50 -19.10 5.90
CA SER A 183 6.02 -17.97 6.71
C SER A 183 6.51 -16.68 6.00
N GLY A 184 6.34 -16.53 4.68
CA GLY A 184 6.72 -15.33 3.93
C GLY A 184 8.19 -15.29 3.50
N VAL A 185 8.63 -14.27 2.77
CA VAL A 185 10.02 -14.21 2.23
C VAL A 185 10.99 -13.55 3.20
N ILE A 186 10.64 -12.38 3.72
CA ILE A 186 11.54 -11.48 4.44
C ILE A 186 10.93 -11.13 5.79
N ASN A 187 11.72 -11.27 6.84
CA ASN A 187 11.36 -10.82 8.18
C ASN A 187 12.50 -9.97 8.75
N ALA A 188 12.24 -8.68 8.98
CA ALA A 188 13.22 -7.77 9.53
C ALA A 188 12.72 -7.10 10.82
N THR A 189 13.58 -6.97 11.82
CA THR A 189 13.21 -6.35 13.10
C THR A 189 13.17 -4.82 13.03
N VAL A 190 13.79 -4.21 12.03
CA VAL A 190 13.87 -2.74 11.88
C VAL A 190 13.35 -2.29 10.51
N SER A 191 13.99 -2.70 9.42
CA SER A 191 13.59 -2.23 8.09
C SER A 191 13.88 -3.19 6.94
N VAL A 192 13.11 -3.04 5.87
CA VAL A 192 13.33 -3.67 4.57
C VAL A 192 13.35 -2.59 3.49
N SER A 193 14.37 -2.60 2.63
CA SER A 193 14.44 -1.81 1.40
C SER A 193 14.47 -2.75 0.21
N ILE A 194 13.62 -2.50 -0.77
CA ILE A 194 13.51 -3.30 -2.00
C ILE A 194 13.64 -2.34 -3.18
N ASP A 195 14.58 -2.58 -4.07
CA ASP A 195 14.73 -1.80 -5.30
C ASP A 195 14.89 -2.73 -6.51
N ASN A 196 14.27 -2.34 -7.63
CA ASN A 196 14.36 -3.03 -8.92
C ASN A 196 14.22 -4.57 -8.81
N SER A 197 13.27 -5.05 -8.02
CA SER A 197 13.17 -6.47 -7.67
C SER A 197 11.78 -7.04 -7.96
N PHE A 198 11.74 -8.36 -8.14
CA PHE A 198 10.54 -9.09 -8.53
C PHE A 198 10.16 -10.12 -7.47
N PHE A 199 8.93 -10.06 -6.99
CA PHE A 199 8.36 -11.01 -6.04
C PHE A 199 7.08 -11.61 -6.61
N THR A 200 7.14 -12.86 -7.02
CA THR A 200 6.05 -13.53 -7.73
C THR A 200 5.62 -14.81 -7.02
N GLU A 201 4.33 -14.99 -6.75
CA GLU A 201 3.81 -16.25 -6.18
C GLU A 201 4.48 -16.62 -4.85
N ASN A 202 4.76 -15.66 -3.97
CA ASN A 202 5.28 -15.97 -2.63
C ASN A 202 4.12 -16.12 -1.63
N PHE A 203 4.10 -17.22 -0.87
CA PHE A 203 2.98 -17.63 -0.04
C PHE A 203 3.33 -17.69 1.45
N ASN A 204 2.57 -16.97 2.27
CA ASN A 204 2.55 -17.12 3.72
C ASN A 204 1.17 -17.62 4.19
N ASN A 205 1.10 -18.91 4.54
CA ASN A 205 -0.12 -19.56 5.03
C ASN A 205 -0.05 -19.91 6.54
N VAL A 206 0.86 -19.27 7.29
CA VAL A 206 0.95 -19.51 8.73
C VAL A 206 -0.18 -18.74 9.41
N THR A 207 -1.02 -19.41 10.19
CA THR A 207 -2.27 -18.85 10.77
C THR A 207 -2.08 -17.66 11.72
N LYS A 208 -0.86 -17.40 12.18
CA LYS A 208 -0.46 -16.18 12.92
C LYS A 208 0.50 -15.27 12.14
N GLY A 209 0.70 -15.56 10.86
CA GLY A 209 1.76 -15.04 10.01
C GLY A 209 1.52 -13.62 9.52
N GLY A 210 2.61 -12.89 9.27
CA GLY A 210 2.62 -11.55 8.70
C GLY A 210 2.33 -11.54 7.20
N ALA A 211 3.25 -10.96 6.42
CA ALA A 211 3.07 -10.76 5.00
C ALA A 211 3.51 -11.94 4.12
N GLY A 212 3.08 -11.96 2.86
CA GLY A 212 3.62 -12.89 1.85
C GLY A 212 5.07 -12.58 1.47
N VAL A 213 5.43 -11.30 1.35
CA VAL A 213 6.79 -10.87 0.98
C VAL A 213 7.58 -10.36 2.16
N ALA A 214 7.25 -9.21 2.75
CA ALA A 214 8.07 -8.59 3.78
C ALA A 214 7.28 -8.19 5.03
N SER A 215 7.80 -8.58 6.19
CA SER A 215 7.30 -8.13 7.50
C SER A 215 8.40 -7.34 8.23
N ALA A 216 8.15 -6.06 8.48
CA ALA A 216 9.06 -5.18 9.21
C ALA A 216 8.36 -3.90 9.68
N PRO A 217 8.84 -3.22 10.74
CA PRO A 217 8.30 -1.93 11.14
C PRO A 217 8.37 -0.85 10.04
N LYS A 218 9.39 -0.90 9.18
CA LYS A 218 9.63 0.09 8.14
C LYS A 218 9.94 -0.60 6.81
N ILE A 219 9.12 -0.35 5.79
CA ILE A 219 9.31 -0.98 4.47
C ILE A 219 9.39 0.12 3.41
N PHE A 220 10.41 0.03 2.56
CA PHE A 220 10.59 0.83 1.37
C PHE A 220 10.64 -0.07 0.15
N ALA A 221 9.86 0.25 -0.88
CA ALA A 221 9.97 -0.41 -2.19
C ALA A 221 10.05 0.64 -3.29
N THR A 222 10.95 0.43 -4.25
CA THR A 222 11.11 1.28 -5.43
C THR A 222 11.26 0.44 -6.69
N SER A 223 10.71 0.88 -7.82
CA SER A 223 10.96 0.29 -9.14
C SER A 223 10.70 -1.23 -9.20
N SER A 224 9.77 -1.75 -8.40
CA SER A 224 9.66 -3.18 -8.09
C SER A 224 8.27 -3.74 -8.42
N ILE A 225 8.22 -5.03 -8.74
CA ILE A 225 6.99 -5.73 -9.10
C ILE A 225 6.66 -6.82 -8.08
N PHE A 226 5.43 -6.81 -7.60
CA PHE A 226 4.89 -7.79 -6.66
C PHE A 226 3.64 -8.40 -7.28
N SER A 227 3.73 -9.66 -7.71
CA SER A 227 2.64 -10.35 -8.41
C SER A 227 2.20 -11.62 -7.70
N LYS A 228 0.89 -11.81 -7.56
CA LYS A 228 0.31 -13.09 -7.08
C LYS A 228 0.84 -13.56 -5.72
N ASN A 229 1.28 -12.63 -4.87
CA ASN A 229 1.74 -12.99 -3.54
C ASN A 229 0.55 -13.17 -2.60
N TYR A 230 0.70 -14.07 -1.63
CA TYR A 230 -0.33 -14.40 -0.65
C TYR A 230 0.20 -14.24 0.77
N GLY A 231 -0.56 -13.57 1.62
CA GLY A 231 -0.26 -13.47 3.05
C GLY A 231 -1.51 -13.54 3.93
N VAL A 232 -1.32 -13.82 5.22
CA VAL A 232 -2.46 -13.88 6.15
C VAL A 232 -2.91 -12.47 6.53
N LYS A 233 -1.97 -11.60 6.95
CA LYS A 233 -2.30 -10.22 7.31
C LYS A 233 -2.27 -9.27 6.12
N GLY A 234 -1.21 -9.25 5.32
CA GLY A 234 -1.11 -8.47 4.08
C GLY A 234 -0.47 -9.31 2.99
N GLY A 235 -0.93 -9.21 1.74
CA GLY A 235 -0.48 -10.14 0.70
C GLY A 235 0.99 -9.98 0.34
N VAL A 236 1.50 -8.76 0.43
CA VAL A 236 2.89 -8.40 0.13
C VAL A 236 3.60 -7.89 1.39
N PHE A 237 3.05 -6.87 2.04
CA PHE A 237 3.71 -6.18 3.16
C PHE A 237 2.91 -6.22 4.46
N PHE A 238 3.61 -6.33 5.57
CA PHE A 238 3.05 -6.22 6.91
C PHE A 238 3.95 -5.35 7.78
N SER A 239 3.45 -4.17 8.13
CA SER A 239 4.09 -3.24 9.06
C SER A 239 3.18 -3.08 10.27
N ASP A 240 3.59 -3.67 11.41
CA ASP A 240 2.81 -3.76 12.65
C ASP A 240 2.13 -2.41 13.01
N GLN A 241 0.79 -2.43 13.03
CA GLN A 241 -0.06 -1.27 13.29
C GLN A 241 -0.09 -0.85 14.77
N TYR A 242 0.29 -1.74 15.70
CA TYR A 242 0.04 -1.54 17.12
C TYR A 242 1.24 -0.99 17.90
N GLN A 243 2.47 -1.30 17.47
CA GLN A 243 3.67 -0.90 18.22
C GLN A 243 4.32 0.40 17.72
N TYR A 244 4.16 0.76 16.44
CA TYR A 244 4.90 1.87 15.84
C TYR A 244 4.00 2.82 15.04
N LYS A 245 3.37 3.78 15.72
CA LYS A 245 2.43 4.74 15.10
C LYS A 245 3.06 5.63 14.01
N THR A 246 4.38 5.80 13.97
CA THR A 246 5.09 6.69 13.03
C THR A 246 5.86 5.96 11.93
N LEU A 247 5.98 4.63 12.02
CA LEU A 247 6.61 3.81 10.99
C LEU A 247 5.53 3.29 10.02
N GLY A 248 5.96 2.67 8.92
CA GLY A 248 5.03 2.29 7.86
C GLY A 248 5.70 1.86 6.56
N VAL A 249 4.92 1.92 5.49
CA VAL A 249 5.28 1.49 4.15
C VAL A 249 5.40 2.71 3.24
N THR A 250 6.46 2.77 2.46
CA THR A 250 6.63 3.77 1.39
C THR A 250 6.95 3.06 0.10
N VAL A 251 6.19 3.35 -0.95
CA VAL A 251 6.39 2.77 -2.29
C VAL A 251 6.45 3.87 -3.34
N ASP A 252 7.37 3.74 -4.29
CA ASP A 252 7.52 4.65 -5.42
C ASP A 252 7.83 3.86 -6.69
N ASP A 253 7.10 4.10 -7.77
CA ASP A 253 7.30 3.39 -9.04
C ASP A 253 7.19 1.85 -8.89
N CYS A 254 6.19 1.39 -8.13
CA CYS A 254 5.94 -0.04 -7.91
C CYS A 254 4.65 -0.52 -8.59
N GLU A 255 4.64 -1.79 -8.97
CA GLU A 255 3.43 -2.48 -9.44
C GLU A 255 3.05 -3.62 -8.48
N PHE A 256 1.79 -3.63 -8.05
CA PHE A 256 1.20 -4.67 -7.22
C PHE A 256 0.00 -5.30 -7.93
N THR A 257 0.19 -6.51 -8.45
CA THR A 257 -0.81 -7.16 -9.31
C THR A 257 -1.25 -8.51 -8.75
N GLU A 258 -2.57 -8.71 -8.61
CA GLU A 258 -3.18 -9.98 -8.20
C GLU A 258 -2.71 -10.51 -6.83
N ASN A 259 -2.26 -9.63 -5.94
CA ASN A 259 -1.87 -10.05 -4.59
C ASN A 259 -3.11 -10.25 -3.72
N THR A 260 -3.06 -11.27 -2.87
CA THR A 260 -4.20 -11.71 -2.07
C THR A 260 -3.83 -11.78 -0.60
N ALA A 261 -4.78 -11.44 0.26
CA ALA A 261 -4.65 -11.69 1.68
C ALA A 261 -5.88 -12.33 2.31
N PHE A 262 -5.65 -13.15 3.33
CA PHE A 262 -6.73 -13.84 4.03
C PHE A 262 -7.58 -12.89 4.88
N GLU A 263 -6.97 -11.88 5.51
CA GLU A 263 -7.68 -10.98 6.44
C GLU A 263 -7.77 -9.54 5.95
N ASN A 264 -6.65 -8.89 5.65
CA ASN A 264 -6.60 -7.45 5.37
C ASN A 264 -5.70 -7.19 4.16
N GLY A 265 -5.83 -6.02 3.50
CA GLY A 265 -4.85 -5.49 2.57
C GLY A 265 -4.22 -6.51 1.61
N GLY A 266 -4.81 -6.73 0.43
CA GLY A 266 -4.28 -7.69 -0.55
C GLY A 266 -2.83 -7.40 -0.93
N VAL A 267 -2.39 -6.15 -0.75
CA VAL A 267 -0.99 -5.74 -0.80
C VAL A 267 -0.43 -5.50 0.59
N ALA A 268 -1.00 -4.60 1.39
CA ALA A 268 -0.37 -4.25 2.66
C ALA A 268 -1.31 -3.93 3.80
N VAL A 269 -0.76 -4.16 5.00
CA VAL A 269 -1.24 -3.63 6.27
C VAL A 269 -0.18 -2.71 6.86
N ALA A 270 -0.54 -1.45 7.14
CA ALA A 270 0.42 -0.46 7.64
C ALA A 270 -0.20 0.60 8.57
N SER A 271 0.59 1.17 9.48
CA SER A 271 0.19 2.39 10.19
C SER A 271 0.15 3.60 9.25
N ASN A 272 1.21 3.82 8.50
CA ASN A 272 1.28 4.89 7.50
C ASN A 272 1.67 4.28 6.17
N PHE A 273 0.97 4.67 5.10
CA PHE A 273 1.30 4.25 3.76
C PHE A 273 1.45 5.47 2.86
N VAL A 274 2.67 5.68 2.37
CA VAL A 274 3.02 6.72 1.39
C VAL A 274 3.25 6.08 0.03
N ILE A 275 2.60 6.61 -1.00
CA ILE A 275 2.56 6.04 -2.34
C ILE A 275 2.83 7.14 -3.36
N SER A 276 3.76 6.88 -4.28
CA SER A 276 3.95 7.70 -5.46
C SER A 276 4.11 6.84 -6.71
N ASN A 277 3.56 7.30 -7.84
CA ASN A 277 3.80 6.73 -9.16
C ASN A 277 3.59 5.20 -9.23
N SER A 278 2.66 4.64 -8.46
CA SER A 278 2.52 3.19 -8.29
C SER A 278 1.15 2.70 -8.73
N ALA A 279 1.05 1.42 -9.07
CA ALA A 279 -0.17 0.77 -9.53
C ALA A 279 -0.56 -0.40 -8.62
N PHE A 280 -1.85 -0.47 -8.26
CA PHE A 280 -2.46 -1.53 -7.48
C PHE A 280 -3.60 -2.14 -8.30
N LEU A 281 -3.35 -3.32 -8.86
CA LEU A 281 -4.19 -3.95 -9.89
C LEU A 281 -4.72 -5.30 -9.39
N ASN A 282 -6.05 -5.48 -9.41
CA ASN A 282 -6.69 -6.77 -9.16
C ASN A 282 -6.33 -7.42 -7.80
N ASN A 283 -6.00 -6.64 -6.77
CA ASN A 283 -5.66 -7.19 -5.46
C ASN A 283 -6.93 -7.51 -4.67
N VAL A 284 -6.85 -8.54 -3.81
CA VAL A 284 -8.01 -9.09 -3.11
C VAL A 284 -7.74 -9.27 -1.61
N ALA A 285 -8.60 -8.71 -0.78
CA ALA A 285 -8.63 -8.98 0.66
C ALA A 285 -9.97 -8.60 1.29
N PRO A 286 -10.38 -9.15 2.44
CA PRO A 286 -11.65 -8.77 3.06
C PRO A 286 -11.75 -7.31 3.56
N PHE A 287 -10.63 -6.66 3.84
CA PHE A 287 -10.58 -5.27 4.28
C PHE A 287 -9.53 -4.51 3.47
N GLY A 288 -9.95 -3.54 2.66
CA GLY A 288 -9.04 -2.82 1.79
C GLY A 288 -8.47 -3.76 0.73
N GLY A 289 -9.20 -4.04 -0.35
CA GLY A 289 -8.83 -5.09 -1.29
C GLY A 289 -7.38 -5.03 -1.77
N ALA A 290 -6.79 -3.83 -1.86
CA ALA A 290 -5.35 -3.63 -1.91
C ALA A 290 -4.73 -3.24 -0.56
N ILE A 291 -5.26 -2.22 0.12
CA ILE A 291 -4.57 -1.59 1.26
C ILE A 291 -5.46 -1.46 2.48
N ASN A 292 -4.97 -1.91 3.62
CA ASN A 292 -5.50 -1.57 4.93
C ASN A 292 -4.48 -0.70 5.69
N ALA A 293 -4.82 0.55 5.99
CA ALA A 293 -3.90 1.47 6.66
C ALA A 293 -4.57 2.38 7.70
N ASN A 294 -3.79 2.93 8.63
CA ASN A 294 -4.30 4.03 9.45
C ASN A 294 -4.29 5.34 8.65
N ASN A 295 -3.12 5.77 8.16
CA ASN A 295 -3.00 6.94 7.30
C ASN A 295 -2.54 6.54 5.89
N LEU A 296 -3.13 7.17 4.88
CA LEU A 296 -2.79 6.99 3.48
C LEU A 296 -2.47 8.33 2.83
N ASN A 297 -1.34 8.40 2.14
CA ASN A 297 -1.00 9.50 1.23
C ASN A 297 -0.55 8.94 -0.11
N ALA A 298 -1.35 9.12 -1.16
CA ALA A 298 -1.04 8.67 -2.51
C ALA A 298 -0.97 9.84 -3.49
N THR A 299 0.01 9.78 -4.38
CA THR A 299 0.23 10.77 -5.44
C THR A 299 0.49 10.08 -6.77
N ASN A 300 -0.10 10.58 -7.86
CA ASN A 300 0.13 10.07 -9.22
C ASN A 300 -0.02 8.53 -9.32
N SER A 301 -1.00 7.95 -8.65
CA SER A 301 -1.09 6.49 -8.47
C SER A 301 -2.43 5.94 -8.92
N LEU A 302 -2.44 4.66 -9.32
CA LEU A 302 -3.59 3.94 -9.86
C LEU A 302 -4.04 2.83 -8.91
N PHE A 303 -5.33 2.80 -8.60
CA PHE A 303 -6.01 1.72 -7.89
C PHE A 303 -7.11 1.17 -8.80
N ASN A 304 -6.86 0.03 -9.44
CA ASN A 304 -7.74 -0.52 -10.45
C ASN A 304 -8.21 -1.94 -10.12
N ASN A 305 -9.52 -2.17 -10.19
CA ASN A 305 -10.13 -3.49 -10.08
C ASN A 305 -9.78 -4.27 -8.79
N ASN A 306 -9.47 -3.57 -7.70
CA ASN A 306 -9.21 -4.22 -6.42
C ASN A 306 -10.56 -4.60 -5.78
N THR A 307 -10.57 -5.75 -5.09
CA THR A 307 -11.81 -6.34 -4.58
C THR A 307 -11.76 -6.60 -3.07
N ALA A 308 -12.74 -6.07 -2.35
CA ALA A 308 -13.00 -6.41 -0.96
C ALA A 308 -14.11 -7.46 -0.81
N ILE A 309 -13.70 -8.71 -0.53
CA ILE A 309 -14.61 -9.86 -0.47
C ILE A 309 -15.23 -10.05 0.92
N ARG A 310 -16.39 -10.71 0.97
CA ARG A 310 -16.97 -11.19 2.24
C ARG A 310 -16.11 -12.32 2.83
N SER A 311 -15.86 -12.29 4.13
CA SER A 311 -15.14 -13.34 4.85
C SER A 311 -15.82 -13.69 6.17
N LEU A 312 -15.24 -14.60 6.93
CA LEU A 312 -15.70 -14.94 8.29
C LEU A 312 -15.61 -13.75 9.26
N PHE A 313 -14.76 -12.77 8.99
CA PHE A 313 -14.46 -11.64 9.89
C PHE A 313 -14.98 -10.31 9.35
N SER A 314 -15.44 -10.25 8.10
CA SER A 314 -15.76 -9.00 7.41
C SER A 314 -16.91 -9.15 6.44
N GLY A 315 -17.69 -8.08 6.33
CA GLY A 315 -18.64 -7.89 5.23
C GLY A 315 -17.99 -7.48 3.91
N GLY A 316 -16.67 -7.35 3.79
CA GLY A 316 -16.02 -6.80 2.60
C GLY A 316 -16.16 -5.27 2.55
N MET A 317 -15.10 -4.57 2.91
CA MET A 317 -15.10 -3.10 3.04
C MET A 317 -13.90 -2.47 2.34
N GLY A 318 -14.14 -1.42 1.55
CA GLY A 318 -13.10 -0.66 0.86
C GLY A 318 -12.47 -1.48 -0.25
N GLY A 319 -13.08 -1.54 -1.43
CA GLY A 319 -12.64 -2.42 -2.51
C GLY A 319 -11.18 -2.21 -2.91
N ALA A 320 -10.68 -0.97 -2.85
CA ALA A 320 -9.25 -0.69 -2.91
C ALA A 320 -8.63 -0.49 -1.52
N ILE A 321 -9.22 0.41 -0.74
CA ILE A 321 -8.57 1.00 0.43
C ILE A 321 -9.53 0.95 1.63
N MET A 322 -9.02 0.49 2.76
CA MET A 322 -9.59 0.77 4.07
C MET A 322 -8.62 1.65 4.86
N ALA A 323 -9.10 2.81 5.30
CA ALA A 323 -8.30 3.78 6.04
C ALA A 323 -8.97 4.20 7.35
N TYR A 324 -8.23 4.19 8.46
CA TYR A 324 -8.77 4.52 9.79
C TYR A 324 -8.60 5.97 10.24
N ASN A 325 -7.73 6.72 9.57
CA ASN A 325 -7.42 8.11 9.89
C ASN A 325 -7.39 8.98 8.63
N ASN A 326 -6.24 9.58 8.32
CA ASN A 326 -6.12 10.55 7.24
C ASN A 326 -5.99 9.87 5.88
N VAL A 327 -6.71 10.40 4.89
CA VAL A 327 -6.58 10.00 3.48
C VAL A 327 -6.25 11.24 2.66
N SER A 328 -5.17 11.17 1.90
CA SER A 328 -4.77 12.18 0.91
C SER A 328 -4.52 11.50 -0.43
N LEU A 329 -5.23 11.93 -1.48
CA LEU A 329 -5.09 11.44 -2.84
C LEU A 329 -4.88 12.63 -3.78
N VAL A 330 -3.75 12.67 -4.49
CA VAL A 330 -3.45 13.76 -5.43
C VAL A 330 -3.08 13.20 -6.79
N ASN A 331 -3.81 13.60 -7.83
CA ASN A 331 -3.61 13.11 -9.19
C ASN A 331 -3.74 11.57 -9.28
N CYS A 332 -4.70 10.99 -8.56
CA CYS A 332 -4.89 9.55 -8.52
C CYS A 332 -6.04 9.09 -9.44
N GLN A 333 -6.03 7.82 -9.79
CA GLN A 333 -7.13 7.14 -10.47
C GLN A 333 -7.58 5.96 -9.62
N VAL A 334 -8.87 5.87 -9.34
CA VAL A 334 -9.47 4.87 -8.45
C VAL A 334 -10.66 4.26 -9.18
N ASN A 335 -10.39 3.21 -9.95
CA ASN A 335 -11.30 2.74 -11.00
C ASN A 335 -11.69 1.28 -10.81
N GLY A 336 -12.96 0.94 -11.11
CA GLY A 336 -13.42 -0.44 -11.20
C GLY A 336 -13.32 -1.24 -9.89
N ASN A 337 -13.14 -0.59 -8.75
CA ASN A 337 -12.94 -1.29 -7.48
C ASN A 337 -14.29 -1.78 -6.95
N GLU A 338 -14.28 -2.95 -6.31
CA GLU A 338 -15.49 -3.63 -5.86
C GLU A 338 -15.41 -3.96 -4.37
N ALA A 339 -16.49 -3.71 -3.62
CA ALA A 339 -16.64 -4.21 -2.27
C ALA A 339 -17.95 -4.98 -2.12
N TYR A 340 -17.96 -5.99 -1.24
CA TYR A 340 -19.21 -6.70 -0.96
C TYR A 340 -20.20 -5.81 -0.20
N SER A 341 -19.84 -5.19 0.93
CA SER A 341 -20.82 -4.43 1.76
C SER A 341 -20.71 -2.91 1.67
N PHE A 342 -19.51 -2.34 1.73
CA PHE A 342 -19.33 -0.90 1.90
C PHE A 342 -18.11 -0.38 1.17
N ALA A 343 -18.22 0.81 0.58
CA ALA A 343 -17.15 1.48 -0.16
C ALA A 343 -16.57 0.62 -1.29
N GLY A 344 -17.15 0.71 -2.49
CA GLY A 344 -16.57 0.01 -3.65
C GLY A 344 -15.11 0.40 -3.90
N ALA A 345 -14.68 1.61 -3.53
CA ALA A 345 -13.27 1.97 -3.51
C ALA A 345 -12.68 2.17 -2.11
N ILE A 346 -13.14 3.20 -1.37
CA ILE A 346 -12.46 3.69 -0.17
C ILE A 346 -13.40 3.69 1.03
N TYR A 347 -13.13 2.80 1.98
CA TYR A 347 -13.75 2.88 3.30
C TYR A 347 -12.90 3.79 4.17
N SER A 348 -13.46 4.92 4.59
CA SER A 348 -12.81 5.88 5.46
C SER A 348 -13.50 5.93 6.81
N ASP A 349 -12.85 5.37 7.82
CA ASP A 349 -13.28 5.49 9.21
C ASP A 349 -12.80 6.84 9.78
N GLN A 350 -13.76 7.64 10.21
CA GLN A 350 -13.62 9.00 10.68
C GLN A 350 -14.07 9.11 12.15
N SER A 351 -13.94 8.02 12.91
CA SER A 351 -14.25 7.98 14.34
C SER A 351 -13.37 8.88 15.22
N ASN A 352 -12.26 9.41 14.70
CA ASN A 352 -11.35 10.31 15.42
C ASN A 352 -11.45 11.76 14.94
N SER A 353 -11.57 12.71 15.89
CA SER A 353 -11.85 14.13 15.66
C SER A 353 -10.79 14.93 14.88
N LYS A 354 -9.65 14.31 14.55
CA LYS A 354 -8.55 14.91 13.80
C LYS A 354 -8.41 14.35 12.38
N ASN A 355 -9.27 13.43 11.98
CA ASN A 355 -9.17 12.77 10.70
C ASN A 355 -9.58 13.73 9.57
N THR A 356 -8.84 13.68 8.47
CA THR A 356 -9.07 14.49 7.28
C THR A 356 -9.16 13.62 6.05
N PHE A 357 -10.04 14.01 5.13
CA PHE A 357 -10.09 13.43 3.80
C PHE A 357 -9.81 14.52 2.76
N TYR A 358 -8.77 14.29 1.97
CA TYR A 358 -8.35 15.16 0.89
C TYR A 358 -8.22 14.37 -0.40
N ALA A 359 -8.92 14.81 -1.44
CA ALA A 359 -8.70 14.35 -2.80
C ALA A 359 -8.58 15.56 -3.73
N SER A 360 -7.58 15.57 -4.60
CA SER A 360 -7.37 16.63 -5.59
C SER A 360 -6.95 16.06 -6.92
N ASN A 361 -7.60 16.50 -8.00
CA ASN A 361 -7.34 15.99 -9.34
C ASN A 361 -7.46 14.46 -9.43
N THR A 362 -8.38 13.88 -8.67
CA THR A 362 -8.54 12.43 -8.55
C THR A 362 -9.81 11.98 -9.27
N THR A 363 -9.74 10.84 -9.93
CA THR A 363 -10.89 10.22 -10.62
C THR A 363 -11.35 8.98 -9.86
N PHE A 364 -12.65 8.86 -9.67
CA PHE A 364 -13.35 7.70 -9.11
C PHE A 364 -14.36 7.19 -10.12
N ASP A 365 -14.02 6.13 -10.85
CA ASP A 365 -14.85 5.63 -11.96
C ASP A 365 -15.23 4.17 -11.77
N ASP A 366 -16.47 3.81 -12.09
CA ASP A 366 -16.95 2.41 -12.11
C ASP A 366 -16.75 1.63 -10.78
N ASN A 367 -16.69 2.32 -9.64
CA ASN A 367 -16.57 1.63 -8.35
C ASN A 367 -17.95 1.20 -7.85
N LYS A 368 -18.04 -0.01 -7.30
CA LYS A 368 -19.34 -0.58 -6.95
C LYS A 368 -19.37 -1.39 -5.66
N VAL A 369 -20.56 -1.41 -5.06
CA VAL A 369 -20.91 -2.33 -3.98
C VAL A 369 -21.90 -3.37 -4.49
N THR A 370 -21.61 -4.66 -4.27
CA THR A 370 -22.43 -5.75 -4.82
C THR A 370 -23.58 -6.18 -3.92
N ARG A 371 -23.51 -5.94 -2.61
CA ARG A 371 -24.65 -6.13 -1.72
C ARG A 371 -25.71 -5.08 -2.00
N TYR A 372 -26.95 -5.52 -2.20
CA TYR A 372 -28.08 -4.66 -2.61
C TYR A 372 -28.31 -3.46 -1.67
N ASP A 373 -28.23 -3.67 -0.36
CA ASP A 373 -28.36 -2.66 0.69
C ASP A 373 -27.01 -2.08 1.17
N GLY A 374 -25.93 -2.39 0.44
CA GLY A 374 -24.61 -1.84 0.68
C GLY A 374 -24.52 -0.36 0.29
N ALA A 375 -23.45 0.31 0.67
CA ALA A 375 -23.38 1.78 0.61
C ALA A 375 -22.03 2.35 0.19
N GLY A 376 -22.06 3.49 -0.50
CA GLY A 376 -20.89 4.22 -0.99
C GLY A 376 -20.24 3.50 -2.16
N GLY A 377 -20.68 3.72 -3.41
CA GLY A 377 -20.12 2.99 -4.55
C GLY A 377 -18.64 3.32 -4.75
N ALA A 378 -18.24 4.57 -4.58
CA ALA A 378 -16.83 4.94 -4.46
C ALA A 378 -16.39 5.00 -2.99
N ILE A 379 -16.99 5.90 -2.19
CA ILE A 379 -16.48 6.24 -0.86
C ILE A 379 -17.56 6.04 0.20
N TYR A 380 -17.17 5.40 1.29
CA TYR A 380 -17.97 5.34 2.52
C TYR A 380 -17.25 6.07 3.64
N PHE A 381 -17.90 7.07 4.22
CA PHE A 381 -17.43 7.75 5.42
C PHE A 381 -18.19 7.23 6.65
N SER A 382 -17.47 6.57 7.55
CA SER A 382 -17.98 6.17 8.87
C SER A 382 -17.65 7.26 9.88
N VAL A 383 -18.63 8.06 10.30
CA VAL A 383 -18.43 9.16 11.25
C VAL A 383 -19.08 8.83 12.60
N ASP A 384 -18.34 9.08 13.69
CA ASP A 384 -18.84 9.00 15.06
C ASP A 384 -19.16 10.39 15.66
N ASP A 385 -19.95 10.40 16.73
CA ASP A 385 -20.72 11.51 17.33
C ASP A 385 -20.08 12.87 17.56
N VAL A 386 -18.75 12.97 17.55
CA VAL A 386 -18.04 14.11 18.14
C VAL A 386 -17.03 14.73 17.16
N VAL A 387 -17.08 14.37 15.87
CA VAL A 387 -16.00 14.68 14.93
C VAL A 387 -16.36 15.78 13.94
N LEU A 388 -15.53 16.84 13.93
CA LEU A 388 -15.48 17.80 12.83
C LEU A 388 -14.86 17.11 11.61
N LEU A 389 -15.69 16.45 10.81
CA LEU A 389 -15.24 15.88 9.55
C LEU A 389 -14.85 17.01 8.58
N LYS A 390 -13.61 17.00 8.10
CA LYS A 390 -13.16 17.92 7.06
C LYS A 390 -12.92 17.15 5.77
N VAL A 391 -13.91 17.16 4.88
CA VAL A 391 -13.80 16.58 3.54
C VAL A 391 -13.53 17.68 2.52
N ASN A 392 -12.40 17.55 1.82
CA ASN A 392 -12.05 18.41 0.69
C ASN A 392 -11.76 17.55 -0.53
N ILE A 393 -12.68 17.55 -1.49
CA ILE A 393 -12.54 16.87 -2.76
C ILE A 393 -12.58 17.93 -3.86
N VAL A 394 -11.46 18.25 -4.47
CA VAL A 394 -11.34 19.39 -5.40
C VAL A 394 -10.84 18.95 -6.76
N ASN A 395 -11.31 19.62 -7.82
CA ASN A 395 -10.91 19.32 -9.20
C ASN A 395 -11.01 17.82 -9.55
N SER A 396 -11.98 17.10 -8.98
CA SER A 396 -12.04 15.63 -9.06
C SER A 396 -13.27 15.18 -9.85
N SER A 397 -13.37 13.88 -10.15
CA SER A 397 -14.54 13.32 -10.81
C SER A 397 -15.01 12.01 -10.16
N PHE A 398 -16.33 11.83 -10.13
CA PHE A 398 -17.01 10.60 -9.72
C PHE A 398 -17.95 10.19 -10.86
N ALA A 399 -17.63 9.11 -11.55
CA ALA A 399 -18.40 8.63 -12.67
C ALA A 399 -18.83 7.18 -12.47
N ASN A 400 -20.06 6.85 -12.89
CA ASN A 400 -20.53 5.47 -13.02
C ASN A 400 -20.46 4.62 -11.72
N ASN A 401 -20.44 5.26 -10.55
CA ASN A 401 -20.32 4.52 -9.29
C ASN A 401 -21.70 4.00 -8.85
N LEU A 402 -21.71 2.80 -8.26
CA LEU A 402 -22.93 2.05 -7.96
C LEU A 402 -22.98 1.55 -6.51
N ALA A 403 -24.07 1.80 -5.80
CA ALA A 403 -24.34 1.19 -4.49
C ALA A 403 -25.84 1.03 -4.22
N GLY A 404 -26.20 0.44 -3.08
CA GLY A 404 -27.56 0.53 -2.55
C GLY A 404 -27.91 1.95 -2.14
N LYS A 405 -27.02 2.62 -1.42
CA LYS A 405 -27.16 4.00 -0.97
C LYS A 405 -25.89 4.80 -1.24
N GLY A 406 -26.02 6.03 -1.73
CA GLY A 406 -24.86 6.86 -2.03
C GLY A 406 -24.06 6.28 -3.19
N GLY A 407 -24.61 6.38 -4.40
CA GLY A 407 -24.03 5.71 -5.57
C GLY A 407 -22.56 6.06 -5.76
N ALA A 408 -22.15 7.31 -5.54
CA ALA A 408 -20.73 7.64 -5.37
C ALA A 408 -20.32 7.65 -3.90
N ILE A 409 -20.95 8.48 -3.07
CA ILE A 409 -20.49 8.75 -1.71
C ILE A 409 -21.60 8.47 -0.71
N TYR A 410 -21.27 7.76 0.36
CA TYR A 410 -22.13 7.58 1.51
C TYR A 410 -21.49 8.14 2.78
N ILE A 411 -22.26 8.89 3.56
CA ILE A 411 -21.84 9.45 4.85
C ILE A 411 -22.83 9.02 5.92
N THR A 412 -22.35 8.21 6.89
CA THR A 412 -23.11 7.90 8.11
C THR A 412 -22.63 8.72 9.29
N ASP A 413 -23.56 9.01 10.19
CA ASP A 413 -23.35 9.43 11.56
C ASP A 413 -24.08 8.45 12.50
N TYR A 414 -23.36 7.67 13.31
CA TYR A 414 -24.01 6.56 14.03
C TYR A 414 -25.01 7.03 15.10
N TYR A 415 -24.76 8.16 15.82
CA TYR A 415 -25.75 8.73 16.73
C TYR A 415 -26.15 10.20 16.43
N PRO A 416 -27.44 10.49 16.23
CA PRO A 416 -27.91 11.81 15.81
C PRO A 416 -28.02 12.85 16.95
N SER A 417 -27.33 12.65 18.08
CA SER A 417 -27.65 13.37 19.33
C SER A 417 -27.03 14.78 19.46
N SER A 418 -26.16 15.19 18.53
CA SER A 418 -25.50 16.50 18.55
C SER A 418 -25.52 17.16 17.16
N PRO A 419 -25.68 18.49 17.03
CA PRO A 419 -25.60 19.17 15.75
C PRO A 419 -24.19 19.05 15.15
N TYR A 420 -24.05 18.17 14.17
CA TYR A 420 -22.80 17.98 13.43
C TYR A 420 -22.43 19.23 12.66
N ASN A 421 -21.26 19.79 12.96
CA ASN A 421 -20.67 20.89 12.19
C ASN A 421 -19.60 20.34 11.25
N TYR A 422 -19.99 19.83 10.08
CA TYR A 422 -19.01 19.44 9.07
C TYR A 422 -19.19 20.19 7.76
N VAL A 423 -18.04 20.49 7.13
CA VAL A 423 -17.96 21.20 5.86
C VAL A 423 -17.55 20.19 4.80
N PHE A 424 -18.36 20.09 3.75
CA PHE A 424 -18.11 19.22 2.63
C PHE A 424 -17.79 20.08 1.40
N ASN A 425 -16.55 20.05 0.95
CA ASN A 425 -16.06 20.88 -0.15
C ASN A 425 -15.83 20.04 -1.40
N MET A 426 -16.53 20.39 -2.48
CA MET A 426 -16.53 19.74 -3.80
C MET A 426 -16.19 20.74 -4.91
N LYS A 427 -15.41 21.79 -4.61
CA LYS A 427 -15.07 22.80 -5.59
C LYS A 427 -14.44 22.18 -6.84
N ASN A 428 -14.94 22.55 -8.02
CA ASN A 428 -14.48 22.04 -9.30
C ASN A 428 -14.61 20.51 -9.47
N THR A 429 -15.49 19.86 -8.71
CA THR A 429 -15.68 18.41 -8.78
C THR A 429 -16.97 18.06 -9.53
N VAL A 430 -16.91 17.01 -10.35
CA VAL A 430 -18.05 16.53 -11.16
C VAL A 430 -18.52 15.17 -10.67
N PHE A 431 -19.83 14.99 -10.56
CA PHE A 431 -20.50 13.73 -10.29
C PHE A 431 -21.40 13.42 -11.49
N PHE A 432 -21.06 12.37 -12.23
CA PHE A 432 -21.73 11.99 -13.46
C PHE A 432 -22.22 10.55 -13.43
N ASN A 433 -23.49 10.32 -13.76
CA ASN A 433 -24.03 8.97 -13.97
C ASN A 433 -23.80 8.00 -12.79
N ASN A 434 -23.84 8.50 -11.56
CA ASN A 434 -23.76 7.63 -10.39
C ASN A 434 -25.17 7.16 -10.01
N TYR A 435 -25.26 5.90 -9.58
CA TYR A 435 -26.54 5.23 -9.35
C TYR A 435 -26.63 4.61 -7.95
N ALA A 436 -27.76 4.86 -7.28
CA ALA A 436 -28.12 4.19 -6.03
C ALA A 436 -29.39 3.35 -6.21
N ASN A 437 -29.38 2.08 -5.79
CA ASN A 437 -30.60 1.25 -5.84
C ASN A 437 -31.74 1.79 -4.95
N ASP A 438 -31.41 2.53 -3.89
CA ASP A 438 -32.35 3.11 -2.94
C ASP A 438 -32.29 4.64 -2.98
N GLN A 439 -31.35 5.29 -2.27
CA GLN A 439 -31.33 6.74 -2.12
C GLN A 439 -29.95 7.36 -2.34
N GLY A 440 -29.95 8.59 -2.90
CA GLY A 440 -28.75 9.40 -3.09
C GLY A 440 -27.85 8.85 -4.19
N GLY A 441 -28.28 8.97 -5.44
CA GLY A 441 -27.53 8.44 -6.59
C GLY A 441 -26.11 8.98 -6.68
N ALA A 442 -25.91 10.27 -6.41
CA ALA A 442 -24.56 10.80 -6.20
C ALA A 442 -24.12 10.61 -4.75
N ILE A 443 -24.80 11.27 -3.80
CA ILE A 443 -24.35 11.35 -2.41
C ILE A 443 -25.49 11.06 -1.44
N TYR A 444 -25.26 10.12 -0.54
CA TYR A 444 -26.11 9.88 0.62
C TYR A 444 -25.58 10.64 1.83
N PHE A 445 -26.36 11.60 2.30
CA PHE A 445 -26.15 12.22 3.61
C PHE A 445 -27.17 11.66 4.60
N ARG A 446 -26.69 11.05 5.69
CA ARG A 446 -27.57 10.74 6.82
C ARG A 446 -27.98 12.02 7.56
N THR A 447 -27.01 12.92 7.77
CA THR A 447 -27.23 14.31 8.20
C THR A 447 -26.59 15.27 7.19
N TYR A 448 -27.33 16.26 6.72
CA TYR A 448 -26.85 17.23 5.74
C TYR A 448 -25.72 18.12 6.32
N PRO A 449 -24.64 18.42 5.59
CA PRO A 449 -23.53 19.25 6.09
C PRO A 449 -23.98 20.68 6.40
N THR A 450 -23.31 21.33 7.36
CA THR A 450 -23.59 22.74 7.67
C THR A 450 -23.17 23.67 6.53
N LYS A 451 -22.21 23.23 5.72
CA LYS A 451 -21.81 23.91 4.50
C LYS A 451 -21.44 22.90 3.43
N LEU A 452 -22.17 22.92 2.33
CA LEU A 452 -21.86 22.21 1.10
C LEU A 452 -21.30 23.21 0.08
N VAL A 453 -20.06 23.01 -0.36
CA VAL A 453 -19.37 23.94 -1.27
C VAL A 453 -19.20 23.32 -2.64
N GLY A 454 -19.84 23.93 -3.64
CA GLY A 454 -19.68 23.58 -5.05
C GLY A 454 -20.14 22.17 -5.42
N GLY A 455 -19.67 21.71 -6.57
CA GLY A 455 -20.00 20.42 -7.16
C GLY A 455 -20.97 20.56 -8.34
N LEU A 456 -20.66 19.86 -9.43
CA LEU A 456 -21.52 19.72 -10.59
C LEU A 456 -22.05 18.29 -10.64
N PHE A 457 -23.38 18.15 -10.60
CA PHE A 457 -24.07 16.86 -10.59
C PHE A 457 -24.90 16.72 -11.86
N ILE A 458 -24.59 15.72 -12.67
CA ILE A 458 -25.24 15.49 -13.95
C ILE A 458 -25.65 14.02 -14.04
N ASP A 459 -26.90 13.78 -14.43
CA ASP A 459 -27.42 12.45 -14.74
C ASP A 459 -27.23 11.42 -13.63
N ASN A 460 -27.24 11.85 -12.36
CA ASN A 460 -27.24 10.90 -11.25
C ASN A 460 -28.66 10.40 -11.01
N ASP A 461 -28.82 9.17 -10.53
CA ASP A 461 -30.14 8.57 -10.36
C ASP A 461 -30.25 7.65 -9.15
N ALA A 462 -31.46 7.50 -8.64
CA ALA A 462 -31.74 6.68 -7.48
C ALA A 462 -33.08 5.96 -7.62
N GLY A 463 -33.17 4.73 -7.09
CA GLY A 463 -34.41 3.94 -7.12
C GLY A 463 -35.60 4.62 -6.43
N VAL A 464 -35.34 5.47 -5.43
CA VAL A 464 -36.36 6.31 -4.79
C VAL A 464 -36.45 7.67 -5.47
N SER A 465 -37.64 7.99 -5.97
CA SER A 465 -37.95 9.28 -6.59
C SER A 465 -37.56 10.47 -5.71
N GLN A 466 -37.14 11.57 -6.35
CA GLN A 466 -36.68 12.81 -5.70
C GLN A 466 -35.36 12.68 -4.93
N THR A 467 -34.70 11.52 -4.97
CA THR A 467 -33.40 11.31 -4.31
C THR A 467 -32.24 11.04 -5.28
N ALA A 468 -32.41 11.42 -6.55
CA ALA A 468 -31.48 11.14 -7.65
C ALA A 468 -30.05 11.62 -7.37
N THR A 469 -29.86 12.88 -6.97
CA THR A 469 -28.53 13.34 -6.52
C THR A 469 -28.33 13.14 -5.01
N PHE A 470 -29.26 13.62 -4.18
CA PHE A 470 -29.13 13.63 -2.71
C PHE A 470 -30.30 12.95 -2.02
N THR A 471 -30.08 12.34 -0.85
CA THR A 471 -31.11 11.64 -0.05
C THR A 471 -32.21 12.54 0.51
N LYS A 472 -31.83 13.56 1.27
CA LYS A 472 -32.74 14.50 1.93
C LYS A 472 -32.05 15.84 2.13
N ILE A 473 -32.67 16.87 1.58
CA ILE A 473 -32.15 18.24 1.59
C ILE A 473 -32.96 19.05 2.61
N PRO A 474 -32.35 19.90 3.45
CA PRO A 474 -33.07 20.75 4.39
C PRO A 474 -34.10 21.63 3.67
N THR A 475 -35.31 21.73 4.20
CA THR A 475 -36.36 22.59 3.65
C THR A 475 -36.02 24.08 3.74
N SER A 476 -35.09 24.45 4.62
CA SER A 476 -34.53 25.79 4.73
C SER A 476 -33.52 26.12 3.63
N LEU A 477 -33.06 25.13 2.87
CA LEU A 477 -32.10 25.37 1.79
C LEU A 477 -32.81 26.06 0.63
N ASN A 478 -32.32 27.23 0.26
CA ASN A 478 -32.86 27.99 -0.86
C ASN A 478 -32.36 27.39 -2.18
N ILE A 479 -33.30 26.98 -3.04
CA ILE A 479 -33.03 26.32 -4.32
C ILE A 479 -33.67 27.15 -5.43
N VAL A 480 -32.91 27.50 -6.46
CA VAL A 480 -33.40 28.27 -7.61
C VAL A 480 -33.15 27.52 -8.91
N LYS A 481 -34.01 27.75 -9.91
CA LYS A 481 -33.76 27.32 -11.28
C LYS A 481 -32.74 28.26 -11.93
N VAL A 482 -31.84 27.73 -12.72
CA VAL A 482 -30.82 28.49 -13.46
C VAL A 482 -30.81 28.07 -14.93
N PHE A 483 -30.28 28.92 -15.81
CA PHE A 483 -30.16 28.61 -17.24
C PHE A 483 -29.18 27.47 -17.48
N SER A 484 -29.49 26.62 -18.46
CA SER A 484 -28.67 25.47 -18.88
C SER A 484 -27.24 25.86 -19.29
N SER A 485 -27.06 27.08 -19.81
CA SER A 485 -25.76 27.66 -20.16
C SER A 485 -24.76 27.69 -18.98
N ILE A 486 -25.23 27.62 -17.73
CA ILE A 486 -24.36 27.56 -16.55
C ILE A 486 -23.47 26.31 -16.56
N LEU A 487 -23.94 25.21 -17.17
CA LEU A 487 -23.25 23.92 -17.18
C LEU A 487 -21.86 23.99 -17.82
N LEU A 488 -21.65 24.93 -18.76
CA LEU A 488 -20.35 25.15 -19.41
C LEU A 488 -19.23 25.53 -18.41
N ASN A 489 -19.58 26.12 -17.27
CA ASN A 489 -18.63 26.57 -16.24
C ASN A 489 -19.07 26.18 -14.82
N ALA A 490 -20.03 25.26 -14.68
CA ALA A 490 -20.75 25.01 -13.42
C ALA A 490 -19.86 24.50 -12.29
N SER A 491 -18.75 23.83 -12.63
CA SER A 491 -17.79 23.33 -11.65
C SER A 491 -17.12 24.45 -10.83
N ASN A 492 -17.05 25.68 -11.37
CA ASN A 492 -16.45 26.85 -10.70
C ASN A 492 -17.33 27.51 -9.63
N TYR A 493 -18.62 27.16 -9.55
CA TYR A 493 -19.54 27.75 -8.58
C TYR A 493 -19.31 27.19 -7.18
N LEU A 494 -19.47 28.03 -6.17
CA LEU A 494 -19.35 27.64 -4.75
C LEU A 494 -20.64 27.03 -4.18
N VAL A 495 -21.68 26.91 -5.01
CA VAL A 495 -22.95 26.23 -4.71
C VAL A 495 -23.09 24.99 -5.60
N PRO A 496 -23.71 23.91 -5.12
CA PRO A 496 -24.00 22.74 -5.96
C PRO A 496 -24.92 23.11 -7.13
N ILE A 497 -24.54 22.67 -8.33
CA ILE A 497 -25.34 22.76 -9.55
C ILE A 497 -25.76 21.36 -9.96
N VAL A 498 -27.06 21.13 -10.11
CA VAL A 498 -27.63 19.80 -10.34
C VAL A 498 -28.49 19.80 -11.59
N LYS A 499 -28.29 18.79 -12.44
CA LYS A 499 -29.11 18.49 -13.61
C LYS A 499 -29.32 16.99 -13.72
N ASP A 500 -30.40 16.50 -13.12
CA ASP A 500 -30.80 15.10 -13.23
C ASP A 500 -32.09 14.99 -14.07
N PRO A 501 -32.14 14.09 -15.06
CA PRO A 501 -33.23 14.00 -16.03
C PRO A 501 -34.55 13.56 -15.39
N ASN A 502 -34.48 12.75 -14.33
CA ASN A 502 -35.65 12.14 -13.71
C ASN A 502 -36.30 12.99 -12.60
N THR A 503 -35.66 14.07 -12.14
CA THR A 503 -36.15 14.87 -11.01
C THR A 503 -36.51 16.31 -11.37
N SER A 504 -35.90 16.90 -12.40
CA SER A 504 -36.23 18.24 -12.84
C SER A 504 -35.86 18.47 -14.31
N PRO A 505 -36.76 19.03 -15.15
CA PRO A 505 -36.39 19.45 -16.50
C PRO A 505 -35.40 20.63 -16.49
N TYR A 506 -35.24 21.33 -15.36
CA TYR A 506 -34.37 22.50 -15.22
C TYR A 506 -33.07 22.18 -14.48
N VAL A 507 -32.03 22.96 -14.76
CA VAL A 507 -30.83 23.00 -13.92
C VAL A 507 -31.16 23.75 -12.63
N MET A 508 -30.75 23.19 -11.50
CA MET A 508 -31.03 23.72 -10.16
C MET A 508 -29.73 24.10 -9.46
N ALA A 509 -29.74 25.24 -8.77
CA ALA A 509 -28.65 25.67 -7.89
C ALA A 509 -29.11 25.61 -6.42
N TYR A 510 -28.35 24.94 -5.57
CA TYR A 510 -28.71 24.64 -4.18
C TYR A 510 -27.97 25.55 -3.19
N GLY A 511 -28.68 26.05 -2.17
CA GLY A 511 -28.08 26.88 -1.12
C GLY A 511 -27.69 28.29 -1.58
N VAL A 512 -28.40 28.84 -2.55
CA VAL A 512 -28.12 30.19 -3.08
C VAL A 512 -28.58 31.30 -2.13
N VAL A 513 -27.96 32.47 -2.23
CA VAL A 513 -28.36 33.69 -1.50
C VAL A 513 -29.21 34.59 -2.40
N GLY A 514 -30.43 34.92 -1.95
CA GLY A 514 -31.40 35.71 -2.72
C GLY A 514 -32.46 34.83 -3.38
N HIS A 515 -33.58 35.42 -3.83
CA HIS A 515 -34.74 34.67 -4.30
C HIS A 515 -35.06 34.96 -5.77
N CYS A 516 -35.57 33.95 -6.48
CA CYS A 516 -36.11 34.09 -7.82
C CYS A 516 -37.38 33.23 -7.95
N PRO A 517 -38.50 33.65 -7.34
CA PRO A 517 -39.73 32.88 -7.37
C PRO A 517 -40.28 32.86 -8.80
N ASN A 518 -40.69 31.68 -9.26
CA ASN A 518 -41.35 31.47 -10.57
C ASN A 518 -40.53 31.87 -11.80
N GLY A 519 -39.21 31.95 -11.68
CA GLY A 519 -38.31 32.39 -12.75
C GLY A 519 -37.00 31.61 -12.82
N CYS A 520 -36.09 32.10 -13.66
CA CYS A 520 -34.73 31.60 -13.81
C CYS A 520 -33.75 32.64 -13.28
N ALA A 521 -32.93 32.22 -12.33
CA ALA A 521 -31.92 33.05 -11.73
C ALA A 521 -30.65 33.08 -12.59
N THR A 522 -30.03 34.26 -12.66
CA THR A 522 -28.59 34.39 -12.92
C THR A 522 -27.90 34.53 -11.58
N ILE A 523 -26.87 33.71 -11.34
CA ILE A 523 -26.15 33.69 -10.07
C ILE A 523 -24.67 34.03 -10.26
N SER A 524 -24.06 34.65 -9.25
CA SER A 524 -22.60 34.84 -9.18
C SER A 524 -21.90 33.52 -8.85
N LEU A 525 -20.56 33.50 -8.98
CA LEU A 525 -19.75 32.33 -8.56
C LEU A 525 -19.89 31.98 -7.08
N SER A 526 -20.22 32.96 -6.22
CA SER A 526 -20.48 32.73 -4.80
C SER A 526 -21.90 32.21 -4.51
N GLY A 527 -22.75 32.09 -5.55
CA GLY A 527 -24.13 31.64 -5.41
C GLY A 527 -25.12 32.76 -5.02
N GLN A 528 -24.79 34.03 -5.25
CA GLN A 528 -25.73 35.13 -5.04
C GLN A 528 -26.59 35.34 -6.29
N VAL A 529 -27.92 35.43 -6.12
CA VAL A 529 -28.84 35.83 -7.19
C VAL A 529 -28.56 37.27 -7.59
N THR A 530 -28.20 37.47 -8.86
CA THR A 530 -27.87 38.80 -9.44
C THR A 530 -28.99 39.31 -10.35
N ALA A 531 -29.77 38.41 -10.94
CA ALA A 531 -30.96 38.73 -11.73
C ALA A 531 -31.97 37.57 -11.67
N CYS A 532 -33.25 37.89 -11.87
CA CYS A 532 -34.34 36.93 -11.96
C CYS A 532 -35.18 37.23 -13.20
N SER A 533 -35.30 36.26 -14.11
CA SER A 533 -36.12 36.35 -15.32
C SER A 533 -37.39 35.53 -15.17
N THR A 534 -38.52 36.01 -15.68
CA THR A 534 -39.78 35.24 -15.74
C THR A 534 -39.83 34.26 -16.93
N THR A 535 -38.79 34.22 -17.76
CA THR A 535 -38.67 33.30 -18.91
C THR A 535 -38.47 31.84 -18.47
N THR A 536 -38.67 30.88 -19.37
CA THR A 536 -38.35 29.46 -19.14
C THR A 536 -36.84 29.22 -19.08
N CYS A 537 -36.37 28.29 -18.24
CA CYS A 537 -34.92 28.06 -17.99
C CYS A 537 -34.27 27.11 -19.01
N SER A 538 -34.75 27.16 -20.26
CA SER A 538 -34.26 26.35 -21.38
C SER A 538 -32.83 26.71 -21.74
#